data_AF-A0A5U2F8Q7-F1
#
_entry.id   AF-A0A5U2F8Q7-F1
#
_cell.length_a   1.000
_cell.length_b   1.000
_cell.length_c   1.000
_cell.angle_alpha   90.00
_cell.angle_beta   90.00
_cell.angle_gamma   90.00
#
_symmetry.space_group_name_H-M   'P 1'
#
loop_
_entity.id
_entity.type
_entity.pdbx_description
1 polymer ?
#
loop_
_entity_poly.entity_id
_entity_poly.type
_entity_poly.pdbx_seq_one_letter_code
_entity_poly.pdbx_strand_id
1 'polypeptide(L)'
;SNFDFIGSHETTFYELDGDWYHEIAMNAIKRGGKRGEFLRANKERAVVHKFRQFRYIRFLNKRARKRLNSKFFRIQPYPKSEHSGQ
;
A
#
# COMPACT_ATOMS: atom_id res chain seq x y z
N SER A 1 0.81 -8.07 18.70
CA SER A 1 0.46 -8.16 17.26
C SER A 1 1.04 -9.44 16.67
N ASN A 2 0.30 -10.14 15.79
CA ASN A 2 0.73 -11.39 15.14
C ASN A 2 1.38 -11.18 13.75
N PHE A 3 1.68 -9.93 13.41
CA PHE A 3 2.34 -9.55 12.18
C PHE A 3 3.77 -9.12 12.48
N ASP A 4 4.66 -9.21 11.49
CA ASP A 4 5.98 -8.61 11.50
C ASP A 4 5.95 -7.42 10.53
N PHE A 5 6.42 -6.25 10.96
CA PHE A 5 6.57 -5.09 10.07
C PHE A 5 7.79 -5.30 9.17
N ILE A 6 7.64 -5.04 7.88
CA ILE A 6 8.71 -5.26 6.88
C ILE A 6 9.09 -3.99 6.09
N GLY A 7 8.58 -2.83 6.52
CA GLY A 7 8.88 -1.55 5.91
C GLY A 7 7.64 -0.83 5.36
N SER A 8 7.88 0.33 4.76
CA SER A 8 6.84 1.15 4.15
C SER A 8 7.38 1.85 2.92
N HIS A 9 6.48 2.31 2.06
CA HIS A 9 6.80 3.19 0.94
C HIS A 9 5.69 4.22 0.76
N GLU A 10 6.01 5.35 0.14
CA GLU A 10 5.00 6.31 -0.30
C GLU A 10 4.44 5.89 -1.65
N THR A 11 3.16 6.14 -1.85
CA THR A 11 2.51 5.95 -3.15
C THR A 11 1.34 6.90 -3.30
N THR A 12 0.94 7.06 -4.55
CA THR A 12 -0.11 7.97 -4.95
C THR A 12 -1.47 7.29 -4.84
N PHE A 13 -2.43 8.03 -4.31
CA PHE A 13 -3.84 7.68 -4.33
C PHE A 13 -4.62 8.78 -5.04
N TYR A 14 -5.67 8.37 -5.74
CA TYR A 14 -6.59 9.27 -6.40
C TYR A 14 -7.93 9.17 -5.69
N GLU A 15 -8.47 10.30 -5.31
CA GLU A 15 -9.85 10.43 -4.83
C GLU A 15 -10.69 11.03 -5.96
N LEU A 16 -11.76 10.34 -6.34
CA LEU A 16 -12.65 10.78 -7.42
C LEU A 16 -14.09 10.48 -7.00
N ASP A 17 -14.91 11.53 -6.89
CA ASP A 17 -16.33 11.42 -6.54
C ASP A 17 -16.59 10.65 -5.22
N GLY A 18 -15.68 10.79 -4.25
CA GLY A 18 -15.71 10.10 -2.95
C GLY A 18 -15.17 8.66 -2.97
N ASP A 19 -14.79 8.14 -4.15
CA ASP A 19 -14.14 6.84 -4.31
C ASP A 19 -12.61 6.97 -4.26
N TRP A 20 -11.95 5.96 -3.70
CA TRP A 20 -10.49 5.89 -3.59
C TRP A 20 -9.87 4.87 -4.54
N TYR A 21 -8.76 5.27 -5.16
CA TYR A 21 -8.04 4.46 -6.12
C TYR A 21 -6.53 4.48 -5.82
N HIS A 22 -5.91 3.30 -5.82
CA HIS A 22 -4.45 3.20 -5.82
C HIS A 22 -3.90 3.59 -7.20
N GLU A 23 -2.71 4.18 -7.25
CA GLU A 23 -1.91 4.42 -8.46
C GLU A 23 -1.91 3.31 -9.52
N ILE A 24 -1.97 2.03 -9.12
CA ILE A 24 -2.06 0.91 -10.06
C ILE A 24 -3.33 1.01 -10.93
N ALA A 25 -4.46 1.50 -10.42
CA ALA A 25 -5.68 1.69 -11.20
C ALA A 25 -5.49 2.74 -12.31
N MET A 26 -4.65 3.75 -12.07
CA MET A 26 -4.29 4.77 -13.06
C MET A 26 -3.35 4.21 -14.13
N ASN A 27 -2.30 3.47 -13.72
CA ASN A 27 -1.18 3.14 -14.61
C ASN A 27 -1.26 1.73 -15.22
N ALA A 28 -1.82 0.74 -14.52
CA ALA A 28 -1.87 -0.64 -14.98
C ALA A 28 -3.14 -0.89 -15.83
N ILE A 29 -3.16 -0.35 -17.05
CA ILE A 29 -4.33 -0.34 -17.95
C ILE A 29 -4.97 -1.74 -18.08
N LYS A 30 -4.17 -2.79 -18.29
CA LYS A 30 -4.64 -4.18 -18.43
C LYS A 30 -5.16 -4.82 -17.13
N ARG A 31 -4.90 -4.21 -15.96
CA ARG A 31 -5.21 -4.76 -14.63
C ARG A 31 -6.21 -3.89 -13.83
N GLY A 32 -6.51 -2.68 -14.30
CA GLY A 32 -7.36 -1.73 -13.58
C GLY A 32 -8.86 -2.04 -13.63
N GLY A 33 -9.29 -2.89 -14.57
CA GLY A 33 -10.71 -3.20 -14.80
C GLY A 33 -11.58 -1.95 -15.00
N LYS A 34 -12.91 -2.11 -14.88
CA LYS A 34 -13.88 -1.01 -15.05
C LYS A 34 -13.65 0.17 -14.10
N ARG A 35 -13.21 -0.09 -12.86
CA ARG A 35 -12.88 0.97 -11.89
C ARG A 35 -11.70 1.82 -12.36
N GLY A 36 -10.63 1.20 -12.85
CA GLY A 36 -9.48 1.92 -13.40
C GLY A 36 -9.84 2.68 -14.69
N GLU A 37 -10.70 2.14 -15.54
CA GLU A 37 -11.20 2.85 -16.73
C GLU A 37 -11.95 4.12 -16.35
N PHE A 38 -12.86 4.05 -15.39
CA PHE A 38 -13.59 5.21 -14.89
C PHE A 38 -12.65 6.29 -14.35
N LEU A 39 -11.67 5.91 -13.51
CA LEU A 39 -10.66 6.83 -13.02
C LEU A 39 -9.89 7.50 -14.15
N ARG A 40 -9.39 6.74 -15.13
CA ARG A 40 -8.59 7.27 -16.24
C ARG A 40 -9.39 8.22 -17.13
N ALA A 41 -10.65 7.90 -17.39
CA ALA A 41 -11.55 8.75 -18.17
C ALA A 41 -11.88 10.08 -17.46
N ASN A 42 -11.75 10.14 -16.14
CA ASN A 42 -12.12 11.29 -15.31
C ASN A 42 -10.94 11.86 -14.51
N LYS A 43 -9.71 11.58 -14.91
CA LYS A 43 -8.48 11.89 -14.15
C LYS A 43 -8.35 13.37 -13.77
N GLU A 44 -8.90 14.27 -14.58
CA GLU A 44 -8.83 15.73 -14.37
C GLU A 44 -9.68 16.20 -13.19
N ARG A 45 -10.70 15.42 -12.81
CA ARG A 45 -11.55 15.68 -11.64
C ARG A 45 -11.02 15.02 -10.37
N ALA A 46 -10.01 14.14 -10.48
CA ALA A 46 -9.49 13.41 -9.35
C ALA A 46 -8.52 14.28 -8.53
N VAL A 47 -8.62 14.20 -7.20
CA VAL A 47 -7.67 14.80 -6.28
C VAL A 47 -6.56 13.81 -5.99
N VAL A 48 -5.31 14.28 -6.06
CA VAL A 48 -4.11 13.45 -5.89
C VAL A 48 -3.60 13.55 -4.46
N HIS A 49 -3.45 12.40 -3.81
CA HIS A 49 -2.96 12.27 -2.44
C HIS A 49 -1.71 11.42 -2.41
N LYS A 50 -0.79 11.70 -1.47
CA LYS A 50 0.35 10.83 -1.17
C LYS A 50 0.20 10.26 0.22
N PHE A 51 0.26 8.93 0.32
CA PHE A 51 0.19 8.23 1.60
C PHE A 51 1.34 7.24 1.79
N ARG A 52 1.74 7.06 3.04
CA ARG A 52 2.69 6.02 3.46
C ARG A 52 1.97 4.69 3.60
N GLN A 53 2.23 3.75 2.69
CA GLN A 53 1.74 2.38 2.78
C GLN A 53 2.68 1.51 3.63
N PHE A 54 2.19 1.07 4.78
CA PHE A 54 2.90 0.13 5.64
C PHE A 54 2.71 -1.31 5.14
N ARG A 55 3.79 -2.09 5.22
CA ARG A 55 3.82 -3.48 4.77
C ARG A 55 4.07 -4.38 5.97
N TYR A 56 3.19 -5.35 6.15
CA TYR A 56 3.23 -6.32 7.23
C TYR A 56 3.13 -7.73 6.67
N ILE A 57 3.77 -8.69 7.34
CA ILE A 57 3.68 -10.10 7.00
C ILE A 57 3.22 -10.91 8.22
N ARG A 58 2.35 -11.89 8.00
CA ARG A 58 2.00 -12.89 9.02
C ARG A 58 2.28 -14.28 8.49
N PHE A 59 3.14 -15.01 9.20
CA PHE A 59 3.44 -16.40 8.85
C PHE A 59 2.35 -17.32 9.40
N LEU A 60 1.55 -17.92 8.53
CA LEU A 60 0.56 -18.94 8.92
C LEU A 60 1.26 -20.20 9.48
N ASN A 61 2.38 -20.59 8.88
CA ASN A 61 3.30 -21.59 9.42
C ASN A 61 4.58 -20.91 9.90
N LYS A 62 4.85 -20.94 11.21
CA LYS A 62 6.05 -20.31 11.81
C LYS A 62 7.37 -20.80 11.20
N ARG A 63 7.43 -22.05 10.72
CA ARG A 63 8.64 -22.60 10.06
C ARG A 63 8.93 -21.92 8.73
N ALA A 64 7.91 -21.39 8.05
CA ALA A 64 8.09 -20.67 6.78
C ALA A 64 8.93 -19.40 6.93
N ARG A 65 8.99 -18.82 8.15
CA ARG A 65 9.86 -17.67 8.45
C ARG A 65 11.33 -17.94 8.14
N LYS A 66 11.81 -19.18 8.32
CA LYS A 66 13.21 -19.56 7.99
C LYS A 66 13.51 -19.51 6.49
N ARG A 67 12.48 -19.57 5.64
CA ARG A 67 12.59 -19.49 4.18
C ARG A 67 12.31 -18.09 3.65
N LEU A 68 12.05 -17.12 4.53
CA LEU A 68 11.87 -15.75 4.12
C LEU A 68 13.17 -15.28 3.46
N ASN A 69 13.06 -14.70 2.27
CA ASN A 69 14.20 -14.08 1.62
C ASN A 69 14.60 -12.81 2.39
N SER A 70 15.56 -12.96 3.31
CA SER A 70 16.04 -11.89 4.19
C SER A 70 16.81 -10.77 3.48
N LYS A 71 17.12 -10.95 2.18
CA LYS A 71 17.67 -9.88 1.34
C LYS A 71 16.60 -8.82 1.03
N PHE A 72 15.39 -9.25 0.69
CA PHE A 72 14.30 -8.35 0.29
C PHE A 72 13.28 -8.09 1.40
N PHE A 73 13.16 -9.02 2.35
CA PHE A 73 12.18 -8.95 3.43
C PHE A 73 12.89 -9.03 4.77
N ARG A 74 13.18 -7.86 5.35
CA ARG A 74 13.74 -7.73 6.69
C ARG A 74 12.66 -7.25 7.64
N ILE A 75 12.56 -7.90 8.79
CA ILE A 75 11.68 -7.47 9.88
C ILE A 75 12.28 -6.19 10.47
N GLN A 76 11.46 -5.16 10.58
CA GLN A 76 11.82 -3.83 11.04
C GLN A 76 11.05 -3.46 12.31
N PRO A 77 11.54 -2.51 13.11
CA PRO A 77 10.77 -1.96 14.23
C PRO A 77 9.44 -1.38 13.74
N TYR A 78 8.38 -1.60 14.51
CA TYR A 78 7.08 -1.02 14.17
C TYR A 78 7.15 0.51 14.05
N PRO A 79 6.44 1.10 13.07
CA PRO A 79 6.42 2.54 12.92
C PRO A 79 5.83 3.18 14.17
N LYS A 80 6.48 4.22 14.68
CA LYS A 80 5.91 5.04 15.75
C LYS A 80 4.77 5.86 15.18
N SER A 81 3.72 6.05 15.97
CA SER A 81 2.68 7.03 15.64
C SER A 81 3.32 8.42 15.69
N GLU A 82 3.19 9.20 14.62
CA GLU A 82 3.65 10.60 14.59
C GLU A 82 2.87 11.48 15.60
N HIS A 83 1.78 10.96 16.18
CA HIS A 83 0.90 11.65 17.14
C HIS A 83 1.16 11.33 18.62
N SER A 84 2.19 10.57 18.97
CA SER A 84 2.47 10.23 20.39
C SER A 84 3.15 11.36 21.19
N GLY A 85 2.89 12.62 20.82
CA GLY A 85 3.54 13.80 21.40
C GLY A 85 2.67 15.06 21.36
N GLN A 86 1.34 14.92 21.36
CA GLN A 86 0.40 16.01 21.64
C GLN A 86 -0.39 15.70 22.91
#